data_AF-A0A3B9NWH5-F1
#
_entry.id   AF-A0A3B9NWH5-F1
#
_cell.length_a   1.000
_cell.length_b   1.000
_cell.length_c   1.000
_cell.angle_alpha   90.00
_cell.angle_beta   90.00
_cell.angle_gamma   90.00
#
_symmetry.space_group_name_H-M   'P 1'
#
loop_
_entity.id
_entity.type
_entity.pdbx_description
1 polymer ?
#
loop_
_entity_poly.entity_id
_entity_poly.type
_entity_poly.pdbx_seq_one_letter_code
_entity_poly.pdbx_strand_id
1 'polypeptide(L)'
;MIRRLLSLLLLLSLAPLVQADLLSFGSKKSTFLPADQAFGLEIHAVDQHKLIASFRITPGYYLYRDKVGFSVAQGKAKITRVSLPQGESKDDPNFGVLEVYHQSFQAEILIEKAEAGKPLLLNATYQGCSDKGLCYPPIEKQLSVDLVTVISAAPAPVAATPLPPDNENTQIARLFQHGDFWLIVSFFFGAGLLLALTPCVFPMIPILSGIIVGRGPKITHMHAFMLSLAYVLGMA
;
A
#
# COMPACT_ATOMS: atom_id res chain seq x y z
N MET A 1 -49.58 -42.10 -8.88
CA MET A 1 -48.40 -41.47 -8.24
C MET A 1 -47.26 -41.18 -9.22
N ILE A 2 -46.93 -42.06 -10.17
CA ILE A 2 -45.90 -41.85 -11.21
C ILE A 2 -46.11 -40.61 -12.11
N ARG A 3 -47.36 -40.24 -12.41
CA ARG A 3 -47.69 -39.09 -13.30
C ARG A 3 -47.43 -37.71 -12.67
N ARG A 4 -47.46 -37.63 -11.32
CA ARG A 4 -47.09 -36.41 -10.57
C ARG A 4 -45.57 -36.30 -10.38
N LEU A 5 -44.87 -37.43 -10.29
CA LEU A 5 -43.41 -37.47 -10.25
C LEU A 5 -42.79 -37.06 -11.60
N LEU A 6 -43.38 -37.48 -12.72
CA LEU A 6 -42.94 -37.09 -14.06
C LEU A 6 -43.17 -35.60 -14.36
N SER A 7 -44.25 -35.01 -13.83
CA SER A 7 -44.53 -33.57 -13.98
C SER A 7 -43.57 -32.70 -13.15
N LEU A 8 -43.10 -33.20 -11.99
CA LEU A 8 -42.09 -32.50 -11.19
C LEU A 8 -40.70 -32.57 -11.83
N LEU A 9 -40.35 -33.68 -12.47
CA LEU A 9 -39.06 -33.85 -13.16
C LEU A 9 -38.98 -33.00 -14.45
N LEU A 10 -40.11 -32.77 -15.12
CA LEU A 10 -40.17 -31.97 -16.35
C LEU A 10 -40.17 -30.45 -16.09
N LEU A 11 -40.54 -30.01 -14.87
CA LEU A 11 -40.49 -28.60 -14.47
C LEU A 11 -39.11 -28.15 -13.95
N LEU A 12 -38.23 -29.10 -13.59
CA LEU A 12 -36.88 -28.80 -13.09
C LEU A 12 -35.85 -28.60 -14.22
N SER A 13 -36.18 -28.91 -15.47
CA SER A 13 -35.28 -28.78 -16.63
C SER A 13 -35.42 -27.46 -17.40
N LEU A 14 -36.32 -26.55 -16.97
CA LEU A 14 -36.59 -25.28 -17.68
C LEU A 14 -36.32 -24.01 -16.85
N ALA A 15 -35.51 -24.08 -15.79
CA ALA A 15 -35.00 -22.85 -15.17
C ALA A 15 -33.83 -22.32 -16.02
N PRO A 16 -33.95 -21.16 -16.68
CA PRO A 16 -32.82 -20.54 -17.35
C PRO A 16 -31.80 -20.11 -16.30
N LEU A 17 -30.54 -20.14 -16.70
CA LEU A 17 -29.40 -19.50 -16.06
C LEU A 17 -29.72 -18.02 -15.77
N VAL A 18 -30.34 -17.73 -14.63
CA VAL A 18 -30.46 -16.36 -14.12
C VAL A 18 -29.09 -16.00 -13.59
N GLN A 19 -28.41 -15.18 -14.38
CA GLN A 19 -27.08 -14.66 -14.13
C GLN A 19 -27.00 -14.01 -12.75
N ALA A 20 -25.95 -14.39 -12.03
CA ALA A 20 -25.44 -13.68 -10.88
C ALA A 20 -25.06 -12.25 -11.31
N ASP A 21 -25.93 -11.28 -11.05
CA ASP A 21 -25.61 -9.85 -11.18
C ASP A 21 -26.32 -9.00 -10.11
N LEU A 22 -26.45 -9.56 -8.91
CA LEU A 22 -26.99 -8.85 -7.72
C LEU A 22 -25.91 -8.49 -6.69
N LEU A 23 -24.63 -8.63 -7.03
CA LEU A 23 -23.51 -8.17 -6.20
C LEU A 23 -22.70 -7.08 -6.90
N SER A 24 -23.38 -6.10 -7.53
CA SER A 24 -22.74 -4.82 -7.80
C SER A 24 -22.71 -3.99 -6.50
N PHE A 25 -21.90 -4.45 -5.55
CA PHE A 25 -21.34 -3.55 -4.55
C PHE A 25 -20.53 -2.54 -5.35
N GLY A 26 -21.12 -1.35 -5.53
CA GLY A 26 -20.47 -0.21 -6.11
C GLY A 26 -19.24 0.15 -5.29
N SER A 27 -18.12 -0.50 -5.59
CA SER A 27 -16.82 0.08 -5.41
C SER A 27 -16.78 1.28 -6.34
N LYS A 28 -17.28 2.43 -5.87
CA LYS A 28 -16.79 3.71 -6.35
C LYS A 28 -15.28 3.63 -6.17
N LYS A 29 -14.56 3.25 -7.22
CA LYS A 29 -13.10 3.39 -7.27
C LYS A 29 -12.82 4.79 -6.75
N SER A 30 -12.05 4.89 -5.66
CA SER A 30 -11.77 6.19 -5.05
C SER A 30 -11.31 7.11 -6.17
N THR A 31 -11.97 8.25 -6.32
CA THR A 31 -11.67 9.22 -7.38
C THR A 31 -10.27 9.85 -7.21
N PHE A 32 -9.60 9.52 -6.11
CA PHE A 32 -8.28 9.98 -5.71
C PHE A 32 -7.30 8.82 -5.63
N LEU A 33 -6.10 9.06 -6.14
CA LEU A 33 -4.96 8.14 -6.04
C LEU A 33 -4.39 8.17 -4.61
N PRO A 34 -3.75 7.09 -4.14
CA PRO A 34 -2.90 7.15 -2.95
C PRO A 34 -1.77 8.18 -3.11
N ALA A 35 -1.32 8.79 -2.02
CA ALA A 35 -0.26 9.80 -2.03
C ALA A 35 1.02 9.34 -2.75
N ASP A 36 1.45 8.10 -2.49
CA ASP A 36 2.64 7.49 -3.09
C ASP A 36 2.51 7.25 -4.60
N GLN A 37 1.27 7.16 -5.12
CA GLN A 37 1.01 7.04 -6.55
C GLN A 37 0.85 8.42 -7.20
N ALA A 38 0.29 9.39 -6.48
CA ALA A 38 0.14 10.76 -6.93
C ALA A 38 1.49 11.49 -7.05
N PHE A 39 2.40 11.23 -6.09
CA PHE A 39 3.68 11.91 -5.94
C PHE A 39 4.82 10.88 -5.79
N GLY A 40 5.55 10.64 -6.89
CA GLY A 40 6.75 9.81 -6.86
C GLY A 40 7.99 10.65 -6.55
N LEU A 41 8.82 10.21 -5.61
CA LEU A 41 10.10 10.83 -5.29
C LEU A 41 11.24 9.84 -5.52
N GLU A 42 12.24 10.26 -6.30
CA GLU A 42 13.49 9.54 -6.52
C GLU A 42 14.66 10.49 -6.26
N ILE A 43 15.70 10.03 -5.57
CA ILE A 43 16.90 10.82 -5.29
C ILE A 43 18.12 10.07 -5.79
N HIS A 44 18.93 10.73 -6.60
CA HIS A 44 20.18 10.18 -7.12
C HIS A 44 21.35 11.11 -6.78
N ALA A 45 22.49 10.51 -6.42
CA ALA A 45 23.74 11.24 -6.28
C ALA A 45 24.33 11.49 -7.67
N VAL A 46 24.61 12.75 -7.97
CA VAL A 46 25.39 13.13 -9.17
C VAL A 46 26.87 12.99 -8.84
N ASP A 47 27.28 13.57 -7.71
CA ASP A 47 28.65 13.56 -7.18
C ASP A 47 28.62 13.49 -5.64
N GLN A 48 29.80 13.57 -5.00
CA GLN A 48 29.92 13.59 -3.54
C GLN A 48 29.31 14.83 -2.86
N HIS A 49 29.01 15.88 -3.63
CA HIS A 49 28.53 17.18 -3.13
C HIS A 49 27.16 17.58 -3.67
N LYS A 50 26.63 16.86 -4.65
CA LYS A 50 25.39 17.22 -5.35
C LYS A 50 24.49 16.01 -5.49
N LEU A 51 23.26 16.15 -4.98
CA LEU A 51 22.18 15.21 -5.18
C LEU A 51 21.07 15.86 -6.00
N ILE A 52 20.37 15.08 -6.81
CA ILE A 52 19.18 15.51 -7.54
C ILE A 52 17.99 14.72 -7.02
N ALA A 53 16.98 15.44 -6.53
CA ALA A 53 15.69 14.88 -6.15
C ALA A 53 14.68 15.13 -7.26
N SER A 54 14.22 14.06 -7.90
CA SER A 54 13.24 14.07 -8.98
C SER A 54 11.85 13.77 -8.43
N PHE A 55 10.95 14.74 -8.52
CA PHE A 55 9.54 14.57 -8.19
C PHE A 55 8.75 14.30 -9.46
N ARG A 56 7.98 13.21 -9.47
CA ARG A 56 6.98 12.89 -10.49
C ARG A 56 5.59 13.19 -9.95
N ILE A 57 4.87 14.07 -10.63
CA ILE A 57 3.52 14.50 -10.23
C ILE A 57 2.52 13.99 -11.26
N THR A 58 1.49 13.31 -10.78
CA THR A 58 0.41 12.81 -11.65
C THR A 58 -0.50 13.97 -12.09
N PRO A 59 -1.01 13.99 -13.33
CA PRO A 59 -1.95 15.03 -13.77
C PRO A 59 -3.18 15.17 -12.85
N GLY A 60 -3.56 16.41 -12.52
CA GLY A 60 -4.64 16.71 -11.58
C GLY A 60 -4.22 16.73 -10.10
N TYR A 61 -2.91 16.70 -9.84
CA TYR A 61 -2.28 16.86 -8.54
C TYR A 61 -1.20 17.93 -8.61
N TYR A 62 -0.88 18.52 -7.46
CA TYR A 62 0.19 19.50 -7.35
C TYR A 62 0.87 19.43 -5.98
N LEU A 63 2.14 19.84 -5.93
CA LEU A 63 2.94 19.96 -4.71
C LEU A 63 3.18 21.44 -4.38
N TYR A 64 3.17 21.78 -3.09
CA TYR A 64 3.49 23.13 -2.63
C TYR A 64 5.00 23.32 -2.56
N ARG A 65 5.52 24.36 -3.22
CA ARG A 65 6.96 24.64 -3.29
C ARG A 65 7.57 24.87 -1.91
N ASP A 66 6.89 25.64 -1.06
CA ASP A 66 7.34 26.01 0.29
C ASP A 66 7.26 24.85 1.30
N LYS A 67 6.57 23.76 0.95
CA LYS A 67 6.45 22.56 1.79
C LYS A 67 7.43 21.46 1.40
N VAL A 68 8.21 21.63 0.34
CA VAL A 68 9.28 20.69 -0.03
C VAL A 68 10.51 20.96 0.82
N GLY A 69 10.88 20.00 1.66
CA GLY A 69 12.01 20.07 2.58
C GLY A 69 12.86 18.81 2.56
N PHE A 70 14.14 18.98 2.89
CA PHE A 70 15.09 17.88 3.00
C PHE A 70 15.90 18.02 4.27
N SER A 71 16.09 16.91 4.99
CA SER A 71 16.95 16.83 6.17
C SER A 71 17.79 15.55 6.15
N VAL A 72 18.88 15.54 6.89
CA VAL A 72 19.73 14.35 7.04
C VAL A 72 19.22 13.58 8.25
N ALA A 73 18.72 12.37 8.02
CA ALA A 73 18.18 11.53 9.08
C ALA A 73 19.30 10.89 9.91
N GLN A 74 20.35 10.41 9.22
CA GLN A 74 21.53 9.82 9.85
C GLN A 74 22.78 10.07 9.00
N GLY A 75 23.90 10.32 9.67
CA GLY A 75 25.21 10.57 9.05
C GLY A 75 25.81 11.91 9.48
N LYS A 76 27.02 12.19 8.99
CA LYS A 76 27.73 13.47 9.23
C LYS A 76 27.53 14.49 8.11
N ALA A 77 26.80 14.11 7.06
CA ALA A 77 26.52 14.99 5.95
C ALA A 77 25.66 16.17 6.44
N LYS A 78 25.90 17.34 5.87
CA LYS A 78 25.13 18.54 6.13
C LYS A 78 24.60 19.08 4.81
N ILE A 79 23.30 19.39 4.74
CA ILE A 79 22.71 20.07 3.59
C ILE A 79 23.07 21.55 3.71
N THR A 80 23.80 22.06 2.71
CA THR A 80 24.22 23.47 2.65
C THR A 80 23.18 24.33 1.96
N ARG A 81 22.59 23.82 0.87
CA ARG A 81 21.58 24.53 0.08
C ARG A 81 20.67 23.55 -0.65
N VAL A 82 19.39 23.88 -0.69
CA VAL A 82 18.40 23.24 -1.57
C VAL A 82 17.96 24.29 -2.59
N SER A 83 18.13 23.99 -3.87
CA SER A 83 17.69 24.83 -4.98
C SER A 83 16.45 24.20 -5.61
N LEU A 84 15.32 24.88 -5.46
CA LEU A 84 14.03 24.51 -6.05
C LEU A 84 13.75 25.41 -7.26
N PRO A 85 13.27 24.86 -8.39
CA PRO A 85 12.93 25.65 -9.57
C PRO A 85 11.78 26.62 -9.28
N GLN A 86 11.55 27.57 -10.18
CA GLN A 86 10.39 28.47 -10.08
C GLN A 86 9.09 27.66 -10.21
N GLY A 87 8.14 27.90 -9.30
CA GLY A 87 6.81 27.28 -9.35
C GLY A 87 5.80 28.15 -10.10
N GLU A 88 4.59 27.61 -10.25
CA GLU A 88 3.44 28.35 -10.77
C GLU A 88 2.68 28.96 -9.58
N SER A 89 2.27 30.22 -9.68
CA SER A 89 1.44 30.83 -8.64
C SER A 89 0.01 30.31 -8.74
N LYS A 90 -0.53 29.81 -7.64
CA LYS A 90 -1.89 29.28 -7.51
C LYS A 90 -2.54 29.86 -6.26
N ASP A 91 -3.77 30.34 -6.41
CA ASP A 91 -4.63 30.70 -5.29
C ASP A 91 -5.37 29.45 -4.81
N ASP A 92 -4.92 28.89 -3.69
CA ASP A 92 -5.55 27.73 -3.06
C ASP A 92 -6.55 28.18 -1.97
N PRO A 93 -7.79 27.69 -1.95
CA PRO A 93 -8.78 28.10 -0.95
C PRO A 93 -8.36 27.87 0.50
N ASN A 94 -7.48 26.92 0.78
CA ASN A 94 -7.06 26.59 2.15
C ASN A 94 -5.85 27.41 2.60
N PHE A 95 -4.97 27.80 1.66
CA PHE A 95 -3.68 28.41 1.99
C PHE A 95 -3.42 29.77 1.31
N GLY A 96 -4.31 30.23 0.44
CA GLY A 96 -4.19 31.46 -0.34
C GLY A 96 -3.21 31.32 -1.50
N VAL A 97 -2.62 32.44 -1.90
CA VAL A 97 -1.69 32.51 -3.03
C VAL A 97 -0.33 31.91 -2.66
N LEU A 98 -0.03 30.76 -3.23
CA LEU A 98 1.22 30.02 -3.05
C LEU A 98 1.85 29.64 -4.39
N GLU A 99 3.12 29.25 -4.37
CA GLU A 99 3.76 28.60 -5.52
C GLU A 99 3.62 27.09 -5.45
N VAL A 100 3.20 26.49 -6.56
CA VAL A 100 2.96 25.05 -6.69
C VAL A 100 3.64 24.47 -7.92
N TYR A 101 3.78 23.15 -7.94
CA TYR A 101 4.22 22.38 -9.09
C TYR A 101 3.11 21.42 -9.52
N HIS A 102 2.54 21.62 -10.71
CA HIS A 102 1.65 20.63 -11.35
C HIS A 102 2.44 19.62 -12.19
N GLN A 103 3.64 19.99 -12.62
CA GLN A 103 4.51 19.18 -13.44
C GLN A 103 5.65 18.61 -12.62
N SER A 104 6.20 17.48 -13.10
CA SER A 104 7.41 16.89 -12.56
C SER A 104 8.56 17.90 -12.57
N PHE A 105 9.31 17.95 -11.47
CA PHE A 105 10.41 18.90 -11.31
C PHE A 105 11.60 18.23 -10.62
N GLN A 106 12.76 18.87 -10.71
CA GLN A 106 13.98 18.42 -10.05
C GLN A 106 14.46 19.48 -9.06
N ALA A 107 14.79 19.05 -7.85
CA ALA A 107 15.42 19.88 -6.83
C ALA A 107 16.90 19.51 -6.72
N GLU A 108 17.78 20.51 -6.70
CA GLU A 108 19.21 20.29 -6.49
C GLU A 108 19.55 20.46 -5.01
N ILE A 109 20.22 19.46 -4.43
CA ILE A 109 20.59 19.45 -3.02
C ILE A 109 22.12 19.43 -2.94
N LEU A 110 22.68 20.48 -2.36
CA LEU A 110 24.12 20.57 -2.11
C LEU A 110 24.43 20.07 -0.70
N ILE A 111 25.38 19.14 -0.62
CA ILE A 111 25.79 18.47 0.62
C ILE A 111 27.29 18.64 0.88
N GLU A 112 27.61 18.82 2.16
CA GLU A 112 28.99 18.86 2.67
C GLU A 112 29.22 17.72 3.67
N LYS A 113 30.49 17.36 3.87
CA LYS A 113 30.93 16.35 4.86
C LYS A 113 30.27 14.98 4.69
N ALA A 114 29.89 14.63 3.47
CA ALA A 114 29.36 13.31 3.18
C ALA A 114 30.51 12.30 3.10
N GLU A 115 30.37 11.16 3.78
CA GLU A 115 31.36 10.07 3.76
C GLU A 115 31.14 9.24 2.50
N ALA A 116 32.09 9.32 1.55
CA ALA A 116 32.03 8.52 0.33
C ALA A 116 32.04 7.01 0.64
N GLY A 117 31.22 6.23 -0.06
CA GLY A 117 31.12 4.78 0.14
C GLY A 117 30.24 4.32 1.30
N LYS A 118 29.52 5.22 1.97
CA LYS A 118 28.45 4.87 2.91
C LYS A 118 27.09 5.38 2.40
N PRO A 119 26.01 4.61 2.60
CA PRO A 119 24.67 5.07 2.30
C PRO A 119 24.31 6.28 3.17
N LEU A 120 23.87 7.37 2.53
CA LEU A 120 23.37 8.55 3.20
C LEU A 120 21.86 8.46 3.35
N LEU A 121 21.37 8.47 4.59
CA LEU A 121 19.93 8.47 4.89
C LEU A 121 19.39 9.90 4.94
N LEU A 122 18.50 10.21 4.01
CA LEU A 122 17.84 11.50 3.88
C LEU A 122 16.36 11.37 4.22
N ASN A 123 15.83 12.36 4.93
CA ASN A 123 14.39 12.55 5.11
C ASN A 123 13.93 13.65 4.16
N ALA A 124 13.03 13.31 3.25
CA ALA A 124 12.32 14.24 2.40
C ALA A 124 10.91 14.46 2.95
N THR A 125 10.53 15.72 3.12
CA THR A 125 9.20 16.12 3.56
C THR A 125 8.54 16.92 2.44
N TYR A 126 7.31 16.60 2.08
CA TYR A 126 6.57 17.33 1.05
C TYR A 126 5.06 17.21 1.27
N GLN A 127 4.30 18.14 0.71
CA GLN A 127 2.85 18.15 0.80
C GLN A 127 2.24 18.56 -0.53
N GLY A 128 1.12 17.94 -0.89
CA GLY A 128 0.37 18.26 -2.09
C GLY A 128 -1.11 18.04 -1.94
N CYS A 129 -1.83 18.48 -2.96
CA CYS A 129 -3.28 18.31 -3.07
C CYS A 129 -3.66 17.88 -4.49
N SER A 130 -4.90 17.47 -4.65
CA SER A 130 -5.55 17.28 -5.94
C SER A 130 -6.32 18.54 -6.32
N ASP A 131 -6.37 18.85 -7.62
CA ASP A 131 -7.23 19.90 -8.17
C ASP A 131 -8.72 19.67 -7.92
N LYS A 132 -9.09 18.43 -7.55
CA LYS A 132 -10.46 18.06 -7.17
C LYS A 132 -10.79 18.35 -5.69
N GLY A 133 -9.91 19.05 -4.97
CA GLY A 133 -10.18 19.56 -3.62
C GLY A 133 -9.77 18.66 -2.46
N LEU A 134 -8.97 17.61 -2.70
CA LEU A 134 -8.41 16.78 -1.62
C LEU A 134 -6.96 17.17 -1.34
N CYS A 135 -6.66 17.55 -0.10
CA CYS A 135 -5.28 17.80 0.34
C CYS A 135 -4.74 16.64 1.17
N TYR A 136 -3.53 16.19 0.85
CA TYR A 136 -2.84 15.17 1.61
C TYR A 136 -2.14 15.80 2.83
N PRO A 137 -1.97 15.05 3.93
CA PRO A 137 -1.13 15.49 5.03
C PRO A 137 0.34 15.59 4.59
N PRO A 138 1.22 16.25 5.36
CA PRO A 138 2.65 16.22 5.12
C PRO A 138 3.17 14.79 5.05
N ILE A 139 3.89 14.48 3.98
CA ILE A 139 4.46 13.16 3.70
C ILE A 139 5.94 13.22 4.06
N GLU A 140 6.40 12.26 4.86
CA GLU A 140 7.81 12.08 5.18
C GLU A 140 8.30 10.76 4.56
N LYS A 141 9.37 10.83 3.77
CA LYS A 141 10.02 9.67 3.16
C LYS A 141 11.48 9.64 3.55
N GLN A 142 11.92 8.51 4.07
CA GLN A 142 13.33 8.23 4.32
C GLN A 142 13.89 7.50 3.11
N LEU A 143 14.91 8.07 2.46
CA LEU A 143 15.59 7.49 1.31
C LEU A 143 17.07 7.29 1.63
N SER A 144 17.60 6.11 1.27
CA SER A 144 19.02 5.81 1.33
C SER A 144 19.63 6.12 -0.03
N VAL A 145 20.64 6.99 -0.07
CA VAL A 145 21.34 7.38 -1.30
C VAL A 145 22.80 6.95 -1.19
N ASP A 146 23.24 6.12 -2.13
CA ASP A 146 24.65 5.75 -2.24
C ASP A 146 25.41 6.86 -2.96
N LEU A 147 26.40 7.44 -2.27
CA LEU A 147 27.26 8.46 -2.88
C LEU A 147 28.23 7.79 -3.84
N VAL A 148 28.04 8.04 -5.13
CA VAL A 148 28.93 7.55 -6.18
C VAL A 148 30.25 8.32 -6.11
N THR A 149 31.35 7.62 -5.90
CA THR A 149 32.68 8.13 -6.28
C THR A 149 32.74 8.11 -7.79
N VAL A 150 32.62 9.27 -8.43
CA VAL A 150 32.79 9.37 -9.88
C VAL A 150 34.27 9.14 -10.21
N ILE A 151 34.63 7.88 -10.38
CA ILE A 151 35.82 7.50 -11.13
C ILE A 151 35.36 7.45 -12.58
N SER A 152 35.72 8.48 -13.34
CA SER A 152 35.64 8.44 -14.79
C SER A 152 36.45 7.24 -15.30
N ALA A 153 35.77 6.15 -15.64
CA ALA A 153 36.35 5.00 -16.31
C ALA A 153 35.51 4.65 -17.53
N ALA A 154 36.14 4.74 -18.69
CA ALA A 154 35.68 4.26 -19.99
C ALA A 154 35.25 2.78 -19.94
N PRO A 155 34.38 2.31 -20.86
CA PRO A 155 33.67 1.04 -20.70
C PRO A 155 34.57 -0.17 -20.96
N ALA A 156 34.56 -1.11 -20.02
CA ALA A 156 35.03 -2.49 -20.18
C ALA A 156 33.87 -3.45 -19.80
N PRO A 157 33.81 -4.65 -20.39
CA PRO A 157 32.57 -5.33 -20.70
C PRO A 157 31.87 -5.92 -19.47
N VAL A 158 30.55 -5.75 -19.47
CA VAL A 158 29.60 -6.40 -18.56
C VAL A 158 29.61 -7.92 -18.78
N ALA A 159 30.03 -8.65 -17.74
CA ALA A 159 29.61 -10.02 -17.53
C ALA A 159 28.97 -10.11 -16.14
N ALA A 160 27.81 -10.76 -16.12
CA ALA A 160 26.97 -11.16 -14.98
C ALA A 160 25.98 -10.12 -14.42
N THR A 161 24.72 -10.29 -14.83
CA THR A 161 23.52 -10.06 -14.03
C THR A 161 22.86 -11.43 -13.81
N PRO A 162 21.96 -11.64 -12.82
CA PRO A 162 21.73 -10.92 -11.55
C PRO A 162 21.67 -11.87 -10.33
N LEU A 163 21.92 -11.34 -9.13
CA LEU A 163 21.32 -11.86 -7.90
C LEU A 163 20.16 -10.91 -7.51
N PRO A 164 18.93 -11.41 -7.30
CA PRO A 164 17.81 -10.56 -6.89
C PRO A 164 18.01 -10.04 -5.47
N PRO A 165 17.47 -8.85 -5.13
CA PRO A 165 17.45 -8.34 -3.77
C PRO A 165 16.61 -9.26 -2.88
N ASP A 166 17.13 -9.53 -1.68
CA ASP A 166 16.50 -10.35 -0.65
C ASP A 166 15.21 -9.67 -0.17
N ASN A 167 14.10 -9.95 -0.86
CA ASN A 167 12.77 -9.55 -0.41
C ASN A 167 12.34 -10.50 0.72
N GLU A 168 11.69 -10.00 1.78
CA GLU A 168 11.17 -10.84 2.89
C GLU A 168 10.28 -11.99 2.38
N ASN A 169 9.58 -11.76 1.27
CA ASN A 169 8.80 -12.78 0.55
C ASN A 169 9.64 -13.99 0.11
N THR A 170 10.92 -13.79 -0.24
CA THR A 170 11.84 -14.87 -0.64
C THR A 170 12.40 -15.64 0.56
N GLN A 171 12.50 -15.01 1.74
CA GLN A 171 12.90 -15.69 2.98
C GLN A 171 11.78 -16.60 3.50
N ILE A 172 10.54 -16.13 3.45
CA ILE A 172 9.35 -16.92 3.77
C ILE A 172 9.19 -18.07 2.77
N ALA A 173 9.41 -17.83 1.48
CA ALA A 173 9.36 -18.89 0.45
C ALA A 173 10.43 -19.99 0.65
N ARG A 174 11.63 -19.64 1.13
CA ARG A 174 12.67 -20.63 1.47
C ARG A 174 12.34 -21.42 2.74
N LEU A 175 11.65 -20.81 3.72
CA LEU A 175 11.13 -21.52 4.89
C LEU A 175 10.03 -22.53 4.54
N PHE A 176 9.24 -22.27 3.49
CA PHE A 176 8.26 -23.26 2.99
C PHE A 176 8.89 -24.39 2.17
N GLN A 177 10.03 -24.16 1.52
CA GLN A 177 10.74 -25.20 0.76
C GLN A 177 11.57 -26.16 1.64
N HIS A 178 11.95 -25.76 2.85
CA HIS A 178 12.78 -26.56 3.76
C HIS A 178 12.16 -26.78 5.15
N GLY A 179 11.03 -26.15 5.47
CA GLY A 179 10.35 -26.33 6.76
C GLY A 179 9.61 -27.66 6.83
N ASP A 180 9.75 -28.35 7.97
CA ASP A 180 8.96 -29.54 8.27
C ASP A 180 7.47 -29.23 8.14
N PHE A 181 6.76 -30.00 7.31
CA PHE A 181 5.33 -29.85 7.05
C PHE A 181 4.52 -29.74 8.35
N TRP A 182 4.92 -30.50 9.39
CA TRP A 182 4.26 -30.51 10.68
C TRP A 182 4.43 -29.21 11.47
N LEU A 183 5.58 -28.55 11.34
CA LEU A 183 5.88 -27.28 12.00
C LEU A 183 5.12 -26.11 11.34
N ILE A 184 4.97 -26.16 10.02
CA ILE A 184 4.15 -25.19 9.25
C ILE A 184 2.68 -25.32 9.63
N VAL A 185 2.13 -26.54 9.69
CA VAL A 185 0.74 -26.77 10.10
C VAL A 185 0.49 -26.30 11.53
N SER A 186 1.41 -26.61 12.45
CA SER A 186 1.31 -26.17 13.85
C SER A 186 1.35 -24.64 13.97
N PHE A 187 2.22 -23.97 13.20
CA PHE A 187 2.33 -22.51 13.20
C PHE A 187 1.09 -21.82 12.62
N PHE A 188 0.57 -22.28 11.48
CA PHE A 188 -0.65 -21.72 10.89
C PHE A 188 -1.88 -21.95 11.78
N PHE A 189 -1.99 -23.13 12.39
CA PHE A 189 -3.06 -23.43 13.33
C PHE A 189 -2.96 -22.57 14.60
N GLY A 190 -1.75 -22.43 15.15
CA GLY A 190 -1.48 -21.59 16.32
C GLY A 190 -1.74 -20.11 16.05
N ALA A 191 -1.26 -19.58 14.94
CA ALA A 191 -1.50 -18.20 14.53
C ALA A 191 -2.99 -17.92 14.27
N GLY A 192 -3.71 -18.86 13.64
CA GLY A 192 -5.16 -18.78 13.44
C GLY A 192 -5.95 -18.75 14.77
N LEU A 193 -5.56 -19.59 15.73
CA LEU A 193 -6.15 -19.61 17.08
C LEU A 193 -5.85 -18.28 17.82
N LEU A 194 -4.63 -17.79 17.72
CA LEU A 194 -4.21 -16.54 18.36
C LEU A 194 -4.95 -15.33 17.77
N LEU A 195 -5.16 -15.33 16.44
CA LEU A 195 -5.95 -14.33 15.73
C LEU A 195 -7.43 -14.41 16.12
N ALA A 196 -7.98 -15.59 16.36
CA ALA A 196 -9.35 -15.76 16.85
C ALA A 196 -9.55 -15.24 18.29
N LEU A 197 -8.47 -15.19 19.10
CA LEU A 197 -8.45 -14.64 20.46
C LEU A 197 -8.18 -13.12 20.50
N THR A 198 -8.12 -12.45 19.35
CA THR A 198 -7.91 -11.00 19.32
C THR A 198 -9.14 -10.22 19.80
N PRO A 199 -8.94 -9.04 20.41
CA PRO A 199 -10.01 -8.24 21.02
C PRO A 199 -11.08 -7.74 20.04
N CYS A 200 -10.92 -7.97 18.72
CA CYS A 200 -11.90 -7.63 17.69
C CYS A 200 -12.98 -8.71 17.43
N VAL A 201 -12.74 -9.98 17.78
CA VAL A 201 -13.73 -11.07 17.62
C VAL A 201 -14.50 -11.36 18.92
N PHE A 202 -13.89 -11.00 20.07
CA PHE A 202 -14.52 -11.06 21.38
C PHE A 202 -15.84 -10.28 21.53
N PRO A 203 -16.10 -9.15 20.82
CA PRO A 203 -17.39 -8.47 20.84
C PRO A 203 -18.51 -9.24 20.12
N MET A 204 -18.17 -10.14 19.20
CA MET A 204 -19.17 -10.89 18.42
C MET A 204 -19.69 -12.14 19.16
N ILE A 205 -18.88 -12.72 20.06
CA ILE A 205 -19.24 -13.90 20.87
C ILE A 205 -20.44 -13.61 21.81
N PRO A 206 -20.50 -12.48 22.54
CA PRO A 206 -21.66 -12.09 23.33
C PRO A 206 -22.90 -11.81 22.48
N ILE A 207 -22.75 -11.29 21.26
CA ILE A 207 -23.87 -10.98 20.37
C ILE A 207 -24.51 -12.27 19.87
N LEU A 208 -23.73 -13.24 19.38
CA LEU A 208 -24.27 -14.54 18.97
C LEU A 208 -24.81 -15.35 20.15
N SER A 209 -24.10 -15.35 21.29
CA SER A 209 -24.56 -16.04 22.50
C SER A 209 -25.85 -15.43 23.05
N GLY A 210 -26.00 -14.10 23.01
CA GLY A 210 -27.22 -13.38 23.36
C GLY A 210 -28.39 -13.65 22.41
N ILE A 211 -28.14 -13.77 21.10
CA ILE A 211 -29.19 -14.08 20.11
C ILE A 211 -29.67 -15.54 20.22
N ILE A 212 -28.78 -16.48 20.56
CA ILE A 212 -29.11 -17.90 20.68
C ILE A 212 -29.78 -18.22 22.03
N VAL A 213 -29.35 -17.59 23.12
CA VAL A 213 -29.94 -17.79 24.47
C VAL A 213 -31.21 -16.96 24.69
N GLY A 214 -31.35 -15.81 24.02
CA GLY A 214 -32.52 -14.91 24.15
C GLY A 214 -33.76 -15.31 23.32
N ARG A 215 -33.63 -16.22 22.34
CA ARG A 215 -34.79 -16.73 21.58
C ARG A 215 -35.27 -18.05 22.18
N GLY A 216 -36.38 -17.97 22.92
CA GLY A 216 -37.11 -19.12 23.47
C GLY A 216 -37.54 -20.18 22.45
N PRO A 217 -38.36 -21.17 22.87
CA PRO A 217 -38.17 -22.63 22.69
C PRO A 217 -38.37 -23.23 21.27
N LYS A 218 -38.13 -22.48 20.18
CA LYS A 218 -38.23 -22.98 18.79
C LYS A 218 -37.13 -22.41 17.90
N ILE A 219 -35.87 -22.65 18.24
CA ILE A 219 -34.76 -22.50 17.27
C ILE A 219 -34.60 -23.83 16.53
N THR A 220 -34.78 -23.82 15.22
CA THR A 220 -34.59 -25.02 14.39
C THR A 220 -33.10 -25.14 13.99
N HIS A 221 -32.53 -26.34 14.11
CA HIS A 221 -31.11 -26.61 13.84
C HIS A 221 -30.63 -26.12 12.46
N MET A 222 -31.53 -26.05 11.48
CA MET A 222 -31.22 -25.58 10.12
C MET A 222 -30.90 -24.08 10.05
N HIS A 223 -31.53 -23.27 10.89
CA HIS A 223 -31.30 -21.83 10.88
C HIS A 223 -29.93 -21.48 11.49
N ALA A 224 -29.59 -22.14 12.61
CA ALA A 224 -28.26 -22.03 13.21
C ALA A 224 -27.15 -22.49 12.25
N PHE A 225 -27.40 -23.58 11.51
CA PHE A 225 -26.47 -24.06 10.49
C PHE A 225 -26.27 -23.06 9.34
N MET A 226 -27.34 -22.46 8.83
CA MET A 226 -27.23 -21.45 7.76
C MET A 226 -26.50 -20.18 8.19
N LEU A 227 -26.72 -19.72 9.42
CA LEU A 227 -26.01 -18.55 9.97
C LEU A 227 -24.50 -18.82 10.09
N SER A 228 -24.11 -19.99 10.59
CA SER A 228 -22.70 -20.39 10.65
C SER A 228 -22.08 -20.52 9.26
N LEU A 229 -22.82 -21.06 8.30
CA LEU A 229 -22.34 -21.26 6.92
C LEU A 229 -22.16 -19.92 6.18
N ALA A 230 -23.09 -18.97 6.37
CA ALA A 230 -22.96 -17.62 5.83
C ALA A 230 -21.77 -16.86 6.42
N TYR A 231 -21.49 -17.06 7.71
CA TYR A 231 -20.34 -16.45 8.38
C TYR A 231 -19.00 -17.00 7.87
N VAL A 232 -18.89 -18.32 7.72
CA VAL A 232 -17.66 -18.95 7.20
C VAL A 232 -17.40 -18.55 5.75
N LEU A 233 -18.43 -18.48 4.90
CA LEU A 233 -18.31 -18.01 3.51
C LEU A 233 -17.94 -16.53 3.38
N GLY A 234 -18.19 -15.71 4.41
CA GLY A 234 -17.80 -14.30 4.41
C GLY A 234 -16.36 -14.04 4.86
N MET A 235 -15.73 -15.01 5.53
CA MET A 235 -14.34 -14.91 6.00
C MET A 235 -13.34 -15.76 5.20
N ALA A 236 -13.81 -16.80 4.51
CA ALA A 236 -13.02 -17.56 3.54
C ALA A 236 -12.88 -16.78 2.22
#